data_AF-A0A9E0PEW0-F1
#
_entry.id   AF-A0A9E0PEW0-F1
#
_cell.length_a   1.000
_cell.length_b   1.000
_cell.length_c   1.000
_cell.angle_alpha   90.00
_cell.angle_beta   90.00
_cell.angle_gamma   90.00
#
_symmetry.space_group_name_H-M   'P 1'
#
loop_
_entity.id
_entity.type
_entity.pdbx_description
1 polymer ?
#
loop_
_entity_poly.entity_id
_entity_poly.type
_entity_poly.pdbx_seq_one_letter_code
_entity_poly.pdbx_strand_id
1 'polypeptide(L)' 'LNDPLIATQSYWLWNARASLFSGSDWEVAVWGKNLADERYVTQGVNNLPLGVGFRVYGAPRTWGVSFSKSFQ' A
#
# COMPACT_ATOMS: atom_id res chain seq x y z
N LEU A 1 15.23 -4.00 -20.45
CA LEU A 1 15.20 -2.74 -21.22
C LEU A 1 14.45 -1.72 -20.37
N ASN A 2 14.99 -0.51 -20.18
CA ASN A 2 14.24 0.56 -19.52
C ASN A 2 13.27 1.15 -20.55
N ASP A 3 11.99 0.82 -20.40
CA ASP A 3 10.96 1.25 -21.33
C ASP A 3 10.29 2.54 -20.81
N PRO A 4 10.43 3.67 -21.52
CA PRO A 4 9.89 4.95 -21.08
C PRO A 4 8.35 4.96 -20.96
N LEU A 5 7.65 4.07 -21.65
CA LEU A 5 6.18 3.99 -21.62
C LEU A 5 5.65 3.36 -20.33
N ILE A 6 6.48 2.64 -19.57
CA ILE A 6 6.14 2.10 -18.25
C ILE A 6 7.06 2.63 -17.15
N ALA A 7 7.92 3.59 -17.47
CA ALA A 7 8.72 4.30 -16.48
C ALA A 7 7.80 5.04 -15.49
N THR A 8 8.15 4.94 -14.21
CA THR A 8 7.52 5.66 -13.11
C THR A 8 8.59 6.42 -12.34
N GLN A 9 8.20 7.56 -11.78
CA GLN A 9 9.07 8.30 -10.87
C GLN A 9 9.29 7.48 -9.59
N SER A 10 10.45 7.68 -8.95
CA SER A 10 10.69 7.17 -7.60
C SER A 10 9.72 7.85 -6.63
N TYR A 11 9.16 7.09 -5.71
CA TYR A 11 8.17 7.58 -4.76
C TYR A 11 8.48 7.08 -3.34
N TRP A 12 7.90 7.75 -2.35
CA TRP A 12 7.94 7.34 -0.95
C TRP A 12 6.53 6.99 -0.48
N LEU A 13 6.40 5.93 0.30
CA LEU A 13 5.14 5.55 0.94
C LEU A 13 5.27 5.61 2.45
N TRP A 14 4.49 6.51 3.04
CA TRP A 14 4.44 6.69 4.49
C TRP A 14 3.25 5.91 5.05
N ASN A 15 3.53 4.96 5.94
CA ASN A 15 2.54 4.16 6.64
C ASN A 15 2.76 4.33 8.14
N ALA A 16 1.69 4.30 8.94
CA ALA A 16 1.80 4.36 10.39
C ALA A 16 0.77 3.47 11.08
N ARG A 17 1.10 3.04 12.29
CA ARG A 17 0.23 2.28 13.19
C ARG A 17 0.51 2.69 14.62
N ALA A 18 -0.56 2.88 15.40
CA ALA A 18 -0.49 3.08 16.84
C ALA A 18 -1.39 2.05 17.51
N SER A 19 -0.90 1.39 18.55
CA SER A 19 -1.61 0.35 19.28
C SER A 19 -1.60 0.58 20.80
N LEU A 20 -2.68 0.14 21.43
CA LEU A 20 -2.87 0.06 22.87
C LEU A 20 -3.07 -1.41 23.24
N PHE A 21 -2.30 -1.90 24.19
CA PHE A 21 -2.31 -3.29 24.66
C PHE A 21 -2.73 -3.34 26.13
N SER A 22 -3.50 -4.36 26.51
CA SER A 22 -3.89 -4.61 27.91
C SER A 22 -2.77 -5.19 28.77
N GLY A 23 -1.69 -5.65 28.13
CA GLY A 23 -0.59 -6.36 28.77
C GLY A 23 -0.81 -7.88 28.90
N SER A 24 -2.06 -8.36 28.80
CA SER A 24 -2.39 -9.78 29.02
C SER A 24 -3.03 -10.49 27.83
N ASP A 25 -3.96 -9.85 27.12
CA ASP A 25 -4.95 -10.63 26.37
C ASP A 25 -5.58 -9.92 25.17
N TRP A 26 -5.51 -8.58 25.08
CA TRP A 26 -6.07 -7.86 23.93
C TRP A 26 -5.25 -6.65 23.48
N GLU A 27 -5.39 -6.31 22.20
CA GLU A 27 -4.79 -5.14 21.54
C GLU A 27 -5.87 -4.41 20.71
N VAL A 28 -5.92 -3.09 20.83
CA VAL A 28 -6.64 -2.20 19.91
C VAL A 28 -5.60 -1.38 19.16
N ALA A 29 -5.75 -1.26 17.84
CA ALA A 29 -4.86 -0.42 17.05
C ALA A 29 -5.60 0.36 15.99
N VAL A 30 -5.10 1.57 15.73
CA VAL A 30 -5.44 2.38 14.57
C VAL A 30 -4.25 2.38 13.61
N TRP A 31 -4.53 2.32 12.32
CA TRP A 31 -3.50 2.29 11.30
C TRP A 31 -3.91 3.08 10.07
N GLY A 32 -2.90 3.54 9.33
CA GLY A 32 -3.06 4.19 8.04
C GLY A 32 -1.95 3.80 7.08
N LYS A 33 -2.33 3.60 5.82
CA LYS A 33 -1.40 3.31 4.72
C LYS A 33 -1.47 4.43 3.68
N ASN A 34 -0.32 4.71 3.07
CA ASN A 34 -0.16 5.78 2.09
C ASN A 34 -0.69 7.14 2.62
N LEU A 35 -0.17 7.56 3.77
CA LEU A 35 -0.66 8.75 4.51
C LEU A 35 -0.50 10.06 3.73
N ALA A 36 0.50 10.12 2.85
CA ALA A 36 0.73 11.24 1.93
C ALA A 36 -0.16 11.21 0.68
N ASP A 37 -0.99 10.18 0.50
CA ASP A 37 -1.87 9.99 -0.65
C ASP A 37 -1.13 9.96 -2.00
N GLU A 38 0.02 9.30 -2.01
CA GLU A 38 0.89 9.17 -3.18
C GLU A 38 0.23 8.28 -4.24
N ARG A 39 0.23 8.72 -5.50
CA ARG A 39 -0.27 7.92 -6.62
C ARG A 39 0.90 7.22 -7.32
N TYR A 40 1.09 5.96 -7.00
CA TYR A 40 2.24 5.18 -7.48
C TYR A 40 1.82 3.98 -8.35
N VAL A 41 2.71 3.59 -9.26
CA VAL A 41 2.56 2.42 -10.13
C VAL A 41 3.36 1.27 -9.55
N THR A 42 2.70 0.14 -9.30
CA THR A 42 3.34 -1.08 -8.76
C THR A 42 3.80 -2.04 -9.85
N GLN A 43 3.15 -1.98 -11.02
CA GLN A 43 3.47 -2.83 -12.16
C GLN A 43 3.07 -2.11 -13.45
N GLY A 44 3.85 -2.34 -14.51
CA GLY A 44 3.49 -1.94 -15.87
C GLY A 44 3.90 -3.02 -16.86
N VAL A 45 3.08 -3.23 -17.87
CA VAL A 45 3.40 -4.08 -19.02
C VAL A 45 3.23 -3.24 -20.27
N ASN A 46 4.28 -3.19 -21.10
CA ASN A 46 4.22 -2.63 -22.43
C ASN A 46 4.31 -3.75 -23.46
N ASN A 47 3.17 -4.11 -24.05
CA ASN A 47 3.08 -5.03 -25.17
C ASN A 47 2.33 -4.37 -26.33
N LEU A 48 2.56 -3.07 -26.54
CA LEU A 48 1.93 -2.28 -27.60
C LEU A 48 2.09 -2.87 -29.02
N PRO A 49 3.16 -3.62 -29.37
CA PRO A 49 3.20 -4.35 -30.65
C PRO A 49 2.08 -5.38 -30.84
N LEU A 50 1.48 -5.87 -29.74
CA LEU A 50 0.30 -6.74 -29.73
C LEU A 50 -0.99 -5.98 -29.37
N GLY A 51 -0.95 -4.65 -29.33
CA GLY A 51 -2.10 -3.78 -29.04
C GLY A 51 -2.51 -3.70 -27.56
N VAL A 52 -1.70 -4.22 -26.63
CA VAL A 52 -2.05 -4.29 -25.20
C VAL A 52 -0.97 -3.67 -24.33
N GLY A 53 -1.36 -2.75 -23.45
CA GLY A 53 -0.48 -2.20 -22.43
C GLY A 53 -1.29 -1.74 -21.22
N PHE A 54 -0.74 -1.88 -20.02
CA PHE A 54 -1.41 -1.46 -18.80
C PHE A 54 -0.43 -1.04 -17.71
N ARG A 55 -0.95 -0.25 -16.77
CA ARG A 55 -0.30 0.11 -15.51
C ARG A 55 -1.23 -0.24 -14.36
N VAL A 56 -0.68 -0.86 -13.33
CA VAL A 56 -1.37 -1.19 -12.09
C VAL A 56 -0.98 -0.14 -11.06
N TYR A 57 -1.98 0.55 -10.52
CA TYR A 57 -1.77 1.53 -9.47
C TYR A 57 -1.88 0.86 -8.10
N GLY A 58 -1.05 1.32 -7.17
CA GLY A 58 -1.15 0.93 -5.77
C GLY A 58 -2.45 1.43 -5.13
N ALA A 59 -2.77 0.89 -3.95
CA ALA A 59 -3.94 1.32 -3.21
C ALA A 59 -3.82 2.81 -2.81
N PRO A 60 -4.92 3.58 -2.86
CA PRO A 60 -4.93 4.96 -2.36
C PRO A 60 -4.74 4.99 -0.84
N ARG A 61 -4.72 6.19 -0.26
CA ARG A 61 -4.71 6.34 1.20
C ARG A 61 -5.86 5.58 1.86
N THR A 62 -5.52 4.73 2.82
CA THR A 62 -6.48 3.90 3.55
C THR A 62 -6.22 3.96 5.04
N TRP A 63 -7.29 3.78 5.81
CA TRP A 63 -7.26 3.81 7.27
C TRP A 63 -8.05 2.62 7.81
N GLY A 64 -7.72 2.18 9.02
CA GLY A 64 -8.48 1.14 9.67
C GLY A 64 -8.22 1.05 11.16
N VAL A 65 -9.09 0.29 11.80
CA VAL A 65 -9.01 -0.08 13.22
C VAL A 65 -8.97 -1.60 13.29
N SER A 66 -8.16 -2.14 14.19
CA SER A 66 -8.09 -3.58 14.44
C SER A 66 -8.21 -3.86 15.94
N PHE A 67 -8.96 -4.90 16.28
CA PHE A 67 -9.01 -5.49 17.62
C PHE A 67 -8.52 -6.93 17.55
N SER A 68 -7.60 -7.29 18.44
CA SER A 68 -7.05 -8.65 18.54
C SER A 68 -7.21 -9.15 19.97
N LYS A 69 -7.58 -10.42 20.13
CA LYS A 69 -7.66 -11.11 21.42
C LYS A 69 -6.96 -12.47 21.34
N SER A 70 -6.09 -12.75 22.30
CA SER A 70 -5.39 -14.02 22.42
C SER A 70 -6.12 -14.92 23.42
N PHE A 71 -6.29 -16.19 23.07
CA PHE A 71 -6.86 -17.22 23.94
C PHE A 71 -5.78 -18.27 24.18
N GLN A 72 -5.24 -18.30 25.39
CA GLN A 72 -4.35 -19.37 25.86
C GLN A 72 -5.15 -20.47 26.54
#